data_AF-A0A534BKS8-F1
#
_entry.id   AF-A0A534BKS8-F1
#
_cell.length_a   1.000
_cell.length_b   1.000
_cell.length_c   1.000
_cell.angle_alpha   90.00
_cell.angle_beta   90.00
_cell.angle_gamma   90.00
#
_symmetry.space_group_name_H-M   'P 1'
#
loop_
_entity.id
_entity.type
_entity.pdbx_description
1 polymer ?
#
loop_
_entity_poly.entity_id
_entity_poly.type
_entity_poly.pdbx_seq_one_letter_code
_entity_poly.pdbx_strand_id
1 'polypeptide(L)'
;MICAKLAPLALAAAAASGFPAAQADSGWSQLNMPRGVTEISRKIYDLHMEIFWVCVAIAVVVFGAMIWSIITYRKSRGAIPDGTLVHNTKVEAIWTVVPVIILIAMAVPAARTLVEIEDTTRTELTIKVTGFQWGWNYDYLDQGVSYYSRLDRKSDAARELLSGIDPNTVEHYLLNVDHPLVVPVGTKVRLLVTAADVITCAPRRTSPPGSRTRPPSRSRRPHRPPRPR
;
A
#
# COMPACT_ATOMS: atom_id res chain seq x y z
N MET A 1 67.07 14.44 33.77
CA MET A 1 66.54 13.08 33.57
C MET A 1 65.02 13.19 33.72
N ILE A 2 64.10 12.98 32.79
CA ILE A 2 63.99 12.42 31.43
C ILE A 2 62.72 13.12 30.88
N CYS A 3 62.81 13.96 29.85
CA CYS A 3 62.46 13.66 28.45
C CYS A 3 61.02 13.15 28.24
N ALA A 4 60.10 14.03 27.80
CA ALA A 4 58.99 13.65 26.92
C ALA A 4 58.65 14.84 26.01
N LYS A 5 58.84 14.63 24.70
CA LYS A 5 58.73 15.61 23.62
C LYS A 5 57.27 16.01 23.37
N LEU A 6 57.02 17.31 23.30
CA LEU A 6 55.83 17.89 22.65
C LEU A 6 56.17 18.17 21.18
N ALA A 7 55.44 17.55 20.27
CA ALA A 7 55.28 18.02 18.89
C ALA A 7 53.81 17.81 18.47
N PRO A 8 53.18 18.79 17.82
CA PRO A 8 51.76 18.77 17.50
C PRO A 8 51.54 18.05 16.17
N LEU A 9 50.60 17.10 16.12
CA LEU A 9 50.22 16.43 14.88
C LEU A 9 48.73 16.64 14.58
N ALA A 10 48.53 17.40 13.50
CA ALA A 10 47.45 17.28 12.53
C ALA A 10 46.00 17.53 12.98
N LEU A 11 45.62 18.80 12.80
CA LEU A 11 44.39 19.22 12.16
C LEU A 11 44.10 18.37 10.90
N ALA A 12 43.13 17.46 10.96
CA ALA A 12 42.35 16.98 9.79
C ALA A 12 41.23 16.02 10.25
N ALA A 13 40.06 16.57 10.61
CA ALA A 13 38.81 15.82 10.51
C ALA A 13 37.90 16.60 9.56
N ALA A 14 38.04 16.24 8.29
CA ALA A 14 37.30 16.79 7.18
C ALA A 14 35.79 16.59 7.33
N ALA A 15 35.06 17.65 6.98
CA ALA A 15 33.73 17.66 6.37
C ALA A 15 32.96 16.31 6.35
N ALA A 16 32.11 16.10 7.34
CA ALA A 16 30.97 15.20 7.22
C ALA A 16 29.84 15.93 6.46
N SER A 17 30.06 16.21 5.17
CA SER A 17 29.02 16.68 4.27
C SER A 17 28.32 15.49 3.60
N GLY A 18 27.03 15.32 3.93
CA GLY A 18 26.01 14.85 3.01
C GLY A 18 26.16 13.44 2.45
N PHE A 19 25.88 12.42 3.28
CA PHE A 19 25.26 11.21 2.77
C PHE A 19 23.75 11.37 2.95
N PRO A 20 22.92 11.31 1.90
CA PRO A 20 21.50 11.09 2.12
C PRO A 20 21.40 9.74 2.80
N ALA A 21 20.86 9.71 4.02
CA ALA A 21 20.45 8.47 4.64
C ALA A 21 19.47 7.82 3.67
N ALA A 22 19.91 6.80 2.94
CA ALA A 22 19.00 5.86 2.33
C ALA A 22 18.17 5.36 3.51
N GLN A 23 16.90 5.76 3.59
CA GLN A 23 15.98 5.14 4.52
C GLN A 23 15.93 3.67 4.13
N ALA A 24 16.72 2.85 4.84
CA ALA A 24 16.51 1.42 4.90
C ALA A 24 15.18 1.24 5.61
N ASP A 25 14.11 1.23 4.81
CA ASP A 25 12.78 0.98 5.33
C ASP A 25 12.81 -0.44 5.91
N SER A 26 12.60 -0.54 7.21
CA SER A 26 12.94 -1.71 8.03
C SER A 26 12.10 -2.97 7.72
N GLY A 27 11.37 -2.99 6.61
CA GLY A 27 10.43 -4.04 6.22
C GLY A 27 9.14 -4.06 7.06
N TRP A 28 9.17 -3.50 8.27
CA TRP A 28 8.02 -3.39 9.18
C TRP A 28 6.87 -2.58 8.59
N SER A 29 7.17 -1.58 7.76
CA SER A 29 6.18 -0.80 7.00
C SER A 29 5.44 -1.65 5.95
N GLN A 30 6.01 -2.79 5.52
CA GLN A 30 5.44 -3.69 4.51
C GLN A 30 4.46 -4.71 5.10
N LEU A 31 4.45 -4.91 6.42
CA LEU A 31 3.53 -5.83 7.08
C LEU A 31 2.10 -5.27 7.16
N ASN A 32 1.94 -3.97 6.97
CA ASN A 32 0.65 -3.28 7.01
C ASN A 32 0.23 -2.84 5.59
N MET A 33 -1.03 -2.44 5.45
CA MET A 33 -1.53 -1.85 4.21
C MET A 33 -0.73 -0.57 3.86
N PRO A 34 -0.37 -0.35 2.59
CA PRO A 34 0.27 0.90 2.18
C PRO A 34 -0.63 2.11 2.49
N ARG A 35 -0.03 3.18 3.02
CA ARG A 35 -0.76 4.41 3.32
C ARG A 35 -1.06 5.15 2.02
N GLY A 36 -2.34 5.38 1.75
CA GLY A 36 -2.76 6.04 0.51
C GLY A 36 -2.38 7.52 0.43
N VAL A 37 -2.18 8.00 -0.80
CA VAL A 37 -1.85 9.41 -1.06
C VAL A 37 -3.08 10.32 -1.17
N THR A 38 -4.28 9.75 -1.30
CA THR A 38 -5.54 10.50 -1.36
C THR A 38 -6.15 10.67 0.04
N GLU A 39 -6.98 11.70 0.22
CA GLU A 39 -7.68 11.94 1.49
C GLU A 39 -8.60 10.77 1.88
N ILE A 40 -9.39 10.29 0.91
CA ILE A 40 -10.26 9.13 1.09
C ILE A 40 -9.46 7.90 1.50
N SER A 41 -8.32 7.63 0.85
CA SER A 41 -7.51 6.45 1.19
C SER A 41 -6.85 6.57 2.55
N ARG A 42 -6.53 7.78 3.03
CA ARG A 42 -6.08 8.00 4.41
C ARG A 42 -7.20 7.71 5.41
N LYS A 43 -8.42 8.18 5.15
CA LYS A 43 -9.59 7.89 5.99
C LYS A 43 -9.88 6.38 6.07
N ILE A 44 -9.79 5.66 4.95
CA ILE A 44 -9.93 4.20 4.93
C ILE A 44 -8.82 3.52 5.74
N TYR A 45 -7.58 4.00 5.62
CA TYR A 45 -6.46 3.47 6.40
C TYR A 45 -6.65 3.70 7.90
N ASP A 46 -7.08 4.89 8.30
CA ASP A 46 -7.31 5.25 9.70
C ASP A 46 -8.48 4.42 10.28
N LEU A 47 -9.59 4.28 9.53
CA LEU A 47 -10.72 3.41 9.89
C LEU A 47 -10.30 1.94 10.04
N HIS A 48 -9.49 1.43 9.11
CA HIS A 48 -8.94 0.09 9.19
C HIS A 48 -8.12 -0.09 10.48
N MET A 49 -7.28 0.90 10.81
CA MET A 49 -6.44 0.83 12.00
C MET A 49 -7.27 0.90 13.29
N GLU A 50 -8.32 1.71 13.33
CA GLU A 50 -9.27 1.77 14.45
C GLU A 50 -9.95 0.43 14.70
N ILE A 51 -10.52 -0.19 13.65
CA ILE A 51 -11.17 -1.50 13.75
C ILE A 51 -10.16 -2.58 14.15
N PHE A 52 -8.95 -2.53 13.59
CA PHE A 52 -7.88 -3.46 13.94
C PHE A 52 -7.55 -3.41 15.44
N TRP A 53 -7.45 -2.22 16.04
CA TRP A 53 -7.22 -2.08 17.47
C TRP A 53 -8.37 -2.61 18.32
N VAL A 54 -9.62 -2.48 17.87
CA VAL A 54 -10.78 -3.12 18.53
C VAL A 54 -10.65 -4.64 18.49
N CYS A 55 -10.27 -5.22 17.35
CA CYS A 55 -10.02 -6.66 17.23
C CYS A 55 -8.90 -7.13 18.15
N VAL A 56 -7.79 -6.37 18.25
CA VAL A 56 -6.70 -6.68 19.19
C VAL A 56 -7.17 -6.63 20.63
N ALA A 57 -7.98 -5.63 21.03
CA ALA A 57 -8.53 -5.54 22.37
C ALA A 57 -9.40 -6.75 22.72
N ILE A 58 -10.30 -7.16 21.81
CA ILE A 58 -11.13 -8.36 21.98
C ILE A 58 -10.25 -9.61 22.07
N ALA A 59 -9.23 -9.74 21.22
CA ALA A 59 -8.30 -10.85 21.26
C ALA A 59 -7.59 -10.93 22.62
N VAL A 60 -7.09 -9.81 23.14
CA VAL A 60 -6.45 -9.76 24.47
C VAL A 60 -7.41 -10.20 25.58
N VAL A 61 -8.68 -9.79 25.53
CA VAL A 61 -9.70 -10.22 26.51
C VAL A 61 -9.94 -11.73 26.42
N VAL A 62 -10.12 -12.27 25.21
CA VAL A 62 -10.40 -13.69 24.99
C VAL A 62 -9.19 -14.56 25.36
N PHE A 63 -8.01 -14.24 24.83
CA PHE A 63 -6.78 -14.97 25.14
C PHE A 63 -6.42 -14.83 26.61
N GLY A 64 -6.63 -13.65 27.22
CA GLY A 64 -6.44 -13.43 28.65
C GLY A 64 -7.34 -14.30 29.50
N ALA A 65 -8.65 -14.33 29.21
CA ALA A 65 -9.62 -15.18 29.91
C ALA A 65 -9.29 -16.68 29.74
N MET A 66 -8.88 -17.09 28.54
CA MET A 66 -8.47 -18.47 28.25
C MET A 66 -7.21 -18.86 29.03
N ILE A 67 -6.16 -18.04 29.01
CA ILE A 67 -4.91 -18.28 29.75
C ILE A 67 -5.21 -18.33 31.25
N TRP A 68 -6.01 -17.40 31.76
CA TRP A 68 -6.43 -17.38 33.17
C TRP A 68 -7.19 -18.65 33.56
N SER A 69 -8.12 -19.10 32.71
CA SER A 69 -8.88 -20.33 32.92
C SER A 69 -7.97 -21.56 32.98
N ILE A 70 -7.03 -21.68 32.04
CA ILE A 70 -6.08 -22.81 31.97
C ILE A 70 -5.18 -22.85 33.21
N ILE A 71 -4.71 -21.70 33.71
CA ILE A 71 -3.82 -21.64 34.88
C ILE A 71 -4.60 -21.91 36.18
N THR A 72 -5.82 -21.40 36.30
CA THR A 72 -6.62 -21.47 37.52
C THR A 72 -7.30 -22.82 37.68
N TYR A 73 -7.93 -23.35 36.63
CA TYR A 73 -8.74 -24.58 36.67
C TYR A 73 -7.98 -25.84 36.25
N ARG A 74 -6.64 -25.85 36.36
CA ARG A 74 -5.83 -27.01 36.02
C ARG A 74 -6.01 -28.13 37.05
N LYS A 75 -6.18 -29.38 36.58
CA LYS A 75 -6.30 -30.58 37.43
C LYS A 75 -5.17 -30.72 38.46
N SER A 76 -3.95 -30.31 38.09
CA SER A 76 -2.78 -30.36 38.99
C SER A 76 -2.89 -29.42 40.20
N ARG A 77 -3.83 -28.46 40.22
CA ARG A 77 -4.09 -27.55 41.34
C ARG A 77 -5.27 -27.99 42.21
N GLY A 78 -5.84 -29.16 41.96
CA GLY A 78 -7.00 -29.66 42.70
C GLY A 78 -8.32 -29.01 42.31
N ALA A 79 -8.42 -28.41 41.12
CA ALA A 79 -9.67 -27.86 40.61
C ALA A 79 -10.70 -28.98 40.43
N ILE A 80 -11.83 -28.88 41.13
CA ILE A 80 -12.98 -29.77 41.01
C ILE A 80 -13.93 -29.12 40.00
N PRO A 81 -14.35 -29.82 38.92
CA PRO A 81 -15.28 -29.25 37.96
C PRO A 81 -16.64 -29.04 38.63
N ASP A 82 -17.18 -27.82 38.50
CA ASP A 82 -18.55 -27.55 38.88
C ASP A 82 -19.49 -28.10 37.79
N GLY A 83 -20.36 -29.05 38.14
CA GLY A 83 -21.36 -29.63 37.25
C GLY A 83 -22.75 -29.01 37.38
N THR A 84 -22.92 -28.03 38.27
CA THR A 84 -24.25 -27.50 38.64
C THR A 84 -24.64 -26.24 37.87
N LEU A 85 -23.67 -25.43 37.46
CA LEU A 85 -23.89 -24.16 36.77
C LEU A 85 -23.81 -24.33 35.25
N VAL A 86 -24.91 -24.77 34.64
CA VAL A 86 -24.99 -25.02 33.19
C VAL A 86 -25.40 -23.78 32.39
N HIS A 87 -26.20 -22.89 32.98
CA HIS A 87 -26.71 -21.69 32.31
C HIS A 87 -26.70 -20.50 33.26
N ASN A 88 -26.46 -19.31 32.70
CA ASN A 88 -26.60 -18.07 33.45
C ASN A 88 -27.06 -16.96 32.52
N THR A 89 -28.38 -16.75 32.51
CA THR A 89 -29.06 -15.78 31.64
C THR A 89 -28.51 -14.36 31.78
N LYS A 90 -27.99 -13.97 32.96
CA LYS A 90 -27.40 -12.64 33.15
C LYS A 90 -26.09 -12.50 32.39
N VAL A 91 -25.22 -13.50 32.44
CA VAL A 91 -23.92 -13.47 31.74
C VAL A 91 -24.15 -13.59 30.23
N GLU A 92 -25.12 -14.43 29.83
CA GLU A 92 -25.58 -14.57 28.46
C GLU A 92 -26.06 -13.25 27.85
N ALA A 93 -26.88 -12.51 28.59
CA ALA A 93 -27.33 -11.19 28.16
C ALA A 93 -26.16 -10.21 28.00
N ILE A 94 -25.22 -10.18 28.96
CA ILE A 94 -24.08 -9.26 28.93
C ILE A 94 -23.19 -9.53 27.71
N TRP A 95 -22.76 -10.77 27.48
CA TRP A 95 -21.88 -11.08 26.35
C TRP A 95 -22.57 -10.98 24.99
N THR A 96 -23.89 -10.88 24.94
CA THR A 96 -24.64 -10.67 23.69
C THR A 96 -24.82 -9.18 23.42
N VAL A 97 -25.16 -8.39 24.44
CA VAL A 97 -25.36 -6.95 24.33
C VAL A 97 -24.05 -6.21 24.05
N VAL A 98 -22.95 -6.60 24.70
CA VAL A 98 -21.65 -5.93 24.54
C VAL A 98 -21.16 -5.97 23.07
N PRO A 99 -21.10 -7.11 22.37
CA PRO A 99 -20.73 -7.16 20.96
C PRO A 99 -21.67 -6.34 20.06
N VAL A 100 -22.98 -6.34 20.34
CA VAL A 100 -23.95 -5.55 19.56
C VAL A 100 -23.65 -4.06 19.67
N ILE A 101 -23.36 -3.55 20.87
CA ILE A 101 -22.99 -2.14 21.08
C ILE A 101 -21.69 -1.80 20.33
N ILE A 102 -20.69 -2.68 20.38
CA ILE A 102 -19.42 -2.49 19.68
C ILE A 102 -19.64 -2.37 18.16
N LEU A 103 -20.49 -3.23 17.58
CA LEU A 103 -20.82 -3.18 16.15
C LEU A 103 -21.52 -1.88 15.75
N ILE A 104 -22.50 -1.43 16.55
CA ILE A 104 -23.20 -0.16 16.29
C ILE A 104 -22.24 1.02 16.35
N ALA A 105 -21.33 1.04 17.32
CA ALA A 105 -20.34 2.11 17.46
C ALA A 105 -19.41 2.20 16.24
N MET A 106 -18.98 1.06 15.68
CA MET A 106 -18.12 1.01 14.49
C MET A 106 -18.89 1.30 13.18
N ALA A 107 -20.20 1.06 13.14
CA ALA A 107 -21.00 1.29 11.95
C ALA A 107 -21.09 2.77 11.56
N VAL A 108 -21.11 3.69 12.53
CA VAL A 108 -21.23 5.15 12.27
C VAL A 108 -20.04 5.72 11.47
N PRO A 109 -18.77 5.56 11.89
CA PRO A 109 -17.64 6.07 11.11
C PRO A 109 -17.48 5.35 9.76
N ALA A 110 -17.80 4.05 9.71
CA ALA A 110 -17.79 3.28 8.46
C ALA A 110 -18.82 3.82 7.45
N ALA A 111 -20.05 4.07 7.88
CA ALA A 111 -21.10 4.62 7.02
C ALA A 111 -20.76 6.03 6.52
N ARG A 112 -20.20 6.90 7.37
CA ARG A 112 -19.75 8.25 6.94
C ARG A 112 -18.67 8.17 5.87
N THR A 113 -17.70 7.27 6.03
CA THR A 113 -16.63 7.07 5.06
C THR A 113 -17.17 6.52 3.75
N LEU A 114 -18.17 5.62 3.79
CA LEU A 114 -18.81 5.08 2.60
C LEU A 114 -19.51 6.17 1.79
N VAL A 115 -20.28 7.04 2.45
CA VAL A 115 -20.96 8.16 1.77
C VAL A 115 -19.96 9.08 1.09
N GLU A 116 -18.80 9.32 1.71
CA GLU A 116 -17.74 10.14 1.13
C GLU A 116 -17.05 9.49 -0.07
N ILE A 117 -16.92 8.16 -0.08
CA ILE A 117 -16.39 7.41 -1.22
C ILE A 117 -17.34 7.50 -2.43
N GLU A 118 -18.65 7.48 -2.17
CA GLU A 118 -19.68 7.55 -3.21
C GLU A 118 -19.93 8.97 -3.75
N ASP A 119 -19.47 10.02 -3.05
CA ASP A 119 -19.63 11.40 -3.51
C ASP A 119 -18.71 11.73 -4.70
N THR A 120 -19.30 11.67 -5.90
CA THR A 120 -18.62 12.03 -7.15
C THR A 120 -18.75 13.52 -7.50
N THR A 121 -19.41 14.36 -6.70
CA THR A 121 -19.70 15.76 -7.03
C THR A 121 -18.42 16.61 -7.13
N ARG A 122 -18.44 17.69 -7.93
CA ARG A 122 -17.32 18.65 -8.12
C ARG A 122 -16.02 18.01 -8.63
N THR A 123 -16.11 17.21 -9.68
CA THR A 123 -14.92 16.68 -10.36
C THR A 123 -14.36 17.71 -11.33
N GLU A 124 -13.03 17.89 -11.34
CA GLU A 124 -12.32 18.80 -12.24
C GLU A 124 -11.73 18.11 -13.48
N LEU A 125 -11.55 16.78 -13.42
CA LEU A 125 -11.01 15.97 -14.52
C LEU A 125 -11.76 14.63 -14.61
N THR A 126 -12.31 14.32 -15.78
CA THR A 126 -12.94 13.03 -16.03
C THR A 126 -12.12 12.17 -17.00
N ILE A 127 -11.75 10.97 -16.54
CA ILE A 127 -10.97 10.00 -17.32
C ILE A 127 -11.80 8.73 -17.47
N LYS A 128 -12.05 8.30 -18.70
CA LYS A 128 -12.65 7.00 -18.97
C LYS A 128 -11.55 5.97 -19.16
N VAL A 129 -11.62 4.88 -18.40
CA VAL A 129 -10.68 3.76 -18.45
C VAL A 129 -11.40 2.57 -19.06
N THR A 130 -10.95 2.10 -20.22
CA THR A 130 -11.49 0.91 -20.86
C THR A 130 -10.48 -0.23 -20.73
N GLY A 131 -10.86 -1.31 -20.04
CA GLY A 131 -10.07 -2.53 -19.95
C GLY A 131 -10.19 -3.40 -21.21
N PHE A 132 -9.05 -3.89 -21.68
CA PHE A 132 -8.93 -4.91 -22.73
C PHE A 132 -8.08 -6.07 -22.22
N GLN A 133 -8.10 -7.22 -22.88
CA GLN A 133 -7.20 -8.32 -22.55
C GLN A 133 -5.73 -7.91 -22.73
N TRP A 134 -5.20 -7.68 -21.52
CA TRP A 134 -3.88 -7.29 -21.05
C TRP A 134 -3.42 -5.88 -21.40
N GLY A 135 -4.37 -4.93 -21.38
CA GLY A 135 -4.05 -3.52 -21.35
C GLY A 135 -5.24 -2.64 -21.00
N TRP A 136 -4.95 -1.34 -20.96
CA TRP A 136 -5.84 -0.30 -20.51
C TRP A 136 -5.83 0.83 -21.54
N ASN A 137 -6.99 1.25 -22.00
CA ASN A 137 -7.11 2.48 -22.76
C ASN A 137 -7.58 3.61 -21.84
N TYR A 138 -6.88 4.75 -21.88
CA TYR A 138 -7.20 5.94 -21.09
C TYR A 138 -7.70 7.04 -22.01
N ASP A 139 -8.94 7.46 -21.82
CA ASP A 139 -9.58 8.57 -22.54
C ASP A 139 -9.78 9.76 -21.59
N TYR A 140 -9.06 10.84 -21.86
CA TYR A 140 -9.20 12.13 -21.20
C TYR A 140 -10.32 12.90 -21.89
N LEU A 141 -11.55 12.80 -21.35
CA LEU A 141 -12.75 13.30 -22.02
C LEU A 141 -12.73 14.82 -22.23
N ASP A 142 -12.16 15.56 -21.27
CA ASP A 142 -12.12 17.02 -21.30
C ASP A 142 -11.00 17.56 -22.23
N GLN A 143 -9.97 16.74 -22.50
CA GLN A 143 -8.79 17.14 -23.29
C GLN A 143 -8.75 16.50 -24.68
N GLY A 144 -9.63 15.55 -24.98
CA GLY A 144 -9.66 14.82 -26.26
C GLY A 144 -8.43 13.94 -26.51
N VAL A 145 -7.67 13.61 -25.45
CA VAL A 145 -6.48 12.76 -25.55
C VAL A 145 -6.85 11.32 -25.21
N SER A 146 -6.49 10.39 -26.09
CA SER A 146 -6.70 8.95 -25.90
C SER A 146 -5.41 8.19 -26.19
N TYR A 147 -5.06 7.25 -25.32
CA TYR A 147 -3.95 6.33 -25.57
C TYR A 147 -4.13 5.00 -24.89
N TYR A 148 -3.53 3.98 -25.50
CA TYR A 148 -3.46 2.62 -24.98
C TYR A 148 -2.18 2.42 -24.16
N SER A 149 -2.32 1.76 -23.02
CA SER A 149 -1.23 1.35 -22.15
C SER A 149 -1.27 -0.14 -21.87
N ARG A 150 -0.09 -0.76 -21.82
CA ARG A 150 0.13 -2.16 -21.47
C ARG A 150 1.36 -2.28 -20.56
N LEU A 151 1.64 -3.51 -20.13
CA LEU A 151 2.82 -3.79 -19.32
C LEU A 151 4.11 -3.32 -20.01
N ASP A 152 5.06 -2.83 -19.22
CA ASP A 152 6.35 -2.40 -19.75
C ASP A 152 7.07 -3.55 -20.43
N ARG A 153 7.70 -3.26 -21.58
CA ARG A 153 8.33 -4.27 -22.43
C ARG A 153 9.49 -4.99 -21.73
N LYS A 154 10.15 -4.34 -20.76
CA LYS A 154 11.20 -5.00 -19.97
C LYS A 154 10.62 -6.07 -19.04
N SER A 155 9.45 -5.81 -18.48
CA SER A 155 8.73 -6.79 -17.67
C SER A 155 8.17 -7.92 -18.54
N ASP A 156 7.64 -7.62 -19.72
CA ASP A 156 7.22 -8.66 -20.69
C ASP A 156 8.39 -9.60 -21.04
N ALA A 157 9.56 -9.03 -21.38
CA ALA A 157 10.73 -9.81 -21.76
C ALA A 157 11.28 -10.65 -20.61
N ALA A 158 11.31 -10.12 -19.38
CA ALA A 158 11.78 -10.86 -18.21
C ALA A 158 10.84 -11.98 -17.78
N ARG A 159 9.54 -11.87 -18.08
CA ARG A 159 8.53 -12.90 -17.75
C ARG A 159 8.54 -14.09 -18.72
N GLU A 160 9.11 -13.92 -19.91
CA GLU A 160 9.18 -14.99 -20.91
C GLU A 160 10.05 -16.15 -20.40
N LEU A 161 9.56 -17.39 -20.61
CA LEU A 161 10.28 -18.59 -20.20
C LEU A 161 11.61 -18.67 -20.97
N LEU A 162 12.71 -18.94 -20.28
CA LEU A 162 14.06 -19.00 -20.88
C LEU A 162 14.57 -17.68 -21.47
N SER A 163 14.04 -16.53 -21.04
CA SER A 163 14.49 -15.20 -21.48
C SER A 163 15.96 -14.87 -21.14
N GLY A 164 16.53 -15.56 -20.15
CA GLY A 164 17.88 -15.29 -19.64
C GLY A 164 17.99 -13.98 -18.85
N ILE A 165 16.86 -13.33 -18.54
CA ILE A 165 16.81 -12.09 -17.75
C ILE A 165 16.37 -12.45 -16.33
N ASP A 166 17.14 -12.04 -15.33
CA ASP A 166 16.74 -12.17 -13.93
C ASP A 166 15.64 -11.13 -13.60
N PRO A 167 14.43 -11.55 -13.20
CA PRO A 167 13.34 -10.65 -12.84
C PRO A 167 13.71 -9.63 -11.73
N ASN A 168 14.64 -9.97 -10.83
CA ASN A 168 15.05 -9.08 -9.74
C ASN A 168 15.87 -7.87 -10.22
N THR A 169 16.41 -7.94 -11.44
CA THR A 169 17.15 -6.84 -12.06
C THR A 169 16.24 -5.81 -12.73
N VAL A 170 14.97 -6.15 -12.94
CA VAL A 170 13.99 -5.26 -13.57
C VAL A 170 13.35 -4.37 -12.50
N GLU A 171 13.65 -3.08 -12.58
CA GLU A 171 13.08 -2.08 -11.69
C GLU A 171 11.54 -2.07 -11.77
N HIS A 172 10.87 -2.21 -10.63
CA HIS A 172 9.40 -2.28 -10.54
C HIS A 172 8.79 -3.34 -11.49
N TYR A 173 9.41 -4.53 -11.55
CA TYR A 173 8.93 -5.67 -12.31
C TYR A 173 7.43 -5.92 -12.11
N LEU A 174 6.69 -6.13 -13.22
CA LEU A 174 5.23 -6.30 -13.28
C LEU A 174 4.38 -5.09 -12.84
N LEU A 175 4.99 -3.99 -12.41
CA LEU A 175 4.28 -2.78 -11.97
C LEU A 175 4.36 -1.66 -13.00
N ASN A 176 5.47 -1.57 -13.73
CA ASN A 176 5.67 -0.53 -14.74
C ASN A 176 4.83 -0.79 -16.00
N VAL A 177 4.34 0.30 -16.58
CA VAL A 177 3.60 0.33 -17.85
C VAL A 177 4.32 1.21 -18.87
N ASP A 178 3.99 1.05 -20.14
CA ASP A 178 4.58 1.85 -21.23
C ASP A 178 4.15 3.33 -21.20
N HIS A 179 2.85 3.59 -21.01
CA HIS A 179 2.25 4.92 -20.95
C HIS A 179 1.49 5.09 -19.62
N PRO A 180 2.11 5.68 -18.59
CA PRO A 180 1.46 5.84 -17.29
C PRO A 180 0.34 6.88 -17.33
N LEU A 181 -0.71 6.63 -16.56
CA LEU A 181 -1.78 7.59 -16.33
C LEU A 181 -1.25 8.79 -15.53
N VAL A 182 -1.24 9.97 -16.13
CA VAL A 182 -0.79 11.22 -15.49
C VAL A 182 -1.99 12.06 -15.09
N VAL A 183 -2.00 12.50 -13.82
CA VAL A 183 -3.04 13.38 -13.27
C VAL A 183 -2.43 14.55 -12.49
N PRO A 184 -3.08 15.72 -12.45
CA PRO A 184 -2.63 16.82 -11.60
C PRO A 184 -2.76 16.46 -10.11
N VAL A 185 -1.89 17.04 -9.29
CA VAL A 185 -1.96 16.89 -7.83
C VAL A 185 -2.99 17.86 -7.26
N GLY A 186 -3.71 17.43 -6.22
CA GLY A 186 -4.69 18.28 -5.52
C GLY A 186 -6.04 18.45 -6.22
N THR A 187 -6.23 17.84 -7.38
CA THR A 187 -7.47 17.92 -8.16
C THR A 187 -8.35 16.68 -7.99
N LYS A 188 -9.68 16.84 -7.88
CA LYS A 188 -10.62 15.70 -7.78
C LYS A 188 -10.82 15.08 -9.16
N VAL A 189 -10.34 13.84 -9.35
CA VAL A 189 -10.41 13.10 -10.62
C VAL A 189 -11.47 11.99 -10.56
N ARG A 190 -12.40 11.99 -11.52
CA ARG A 190 -13.43 10.95 -11.69
C ARG A 190 -12.93 9.95 -12.71
N LEU A 191 -12.95 8.67 -12.34
CA LEU A 191 -12.67 7.57 -13.25
C LEU A 191 -13.97 6.88 -13.64
N LEU A 192 -14.23 6.79 -14.94
CA LEU A 192 -15.30 5.98 -15.50
C LEU A 192 -14.68 4.68 -16.00
N VAL A 193 -14.83 3.60 -15.25
CA VAL A 193 -14.20 2.31 -15.58
C VAL A 193 -15.20 1.43 -16.33
N THR A 194 -14.79 0.93 -17.48
CA THR A 194 -15.56 -0.02 -18.29
C THR A 194 -14.62 -1.08 -18.87
N ALA A 195 -15.17 -2.13 -19.46
CA ALA A 195 -14.42 -3.18 -20.14
C ALA A 195 -14.98 -3.38 -21.55
N ALA A 196 -14.09 -3.65 -22.51
CA ALA A 196 -14.47 -3.88 -23.89
C ALA A 196 -14.66 -5.38 -24.22
N ASP A 197 -13.91 -6.27 -23.56
CA ASP A 197 -13.94 -7.70 -23.83
C ASP A 197 -14.33 -8.56 -22.61
N VAL A 198 -13.52 -8.54 -21.55
CA VAL A 198 -13.73 -9.29 -20.32
C VAL A 198 -13.72 -8.37 -19.12
N ILE A 199 -14.43 -8.80 -18.07
CA ILE A 199 -14.44 -8.10 -16.79
C ILE A 199 -12.99 -7.91 -16.35
N THR A 200 -12.55 -6.67 -16.37
CA THR A 200 -11.20 -6.26 -15.98
C THR A 200 -11.35 -5.13 -14.96
N CYS A 201 -10.63 -5.22 -13.86
CA CYS A 201 -10.64 -4.22 -12.79
C CYS A 201 -9.36 -3.40 -12.88
N ALA A 202 -9.47 -2.08 -13.05
CA ALA A 202 -8.32 -1.17 -13.12
C ALA A 202 -7.80 -0.90 -11.70
N PRO A 203 -6.64 -1.46 -11.29
CA PRO A 203 -6.10 -1.19 -9.97
C PRO A 203 -5.50 0.23 -9.95
N ARG A 204 -5.92 1.03 -8.98
CA ARG A 204 -5.40 2.40 -8.81
C ARG A 204 -4.18 2.38 -7.89
N ARG A 205 -2.98 2.30 -8.46
CA ARG A 205 -1.73 2.55 -7.72
C ARG A 205 -1.21 3.95 -8.07
N THR A 206 -1.01 4.76 -7.04
CA THR A 206 -0.48 6.12 -7.17
C THR A 206 0.95 6.13 -6.66
N SER A 207 1.84 6.77 -7.42
CA SER A 207 3.21 6.99 -6.97
C SER A 207 3.33 8.38 -6.35
N PRO A 208 4.22 8.58 -5.36
CA PRO A 208 4.46 9.89 -4.77
C PRO A 208 4.86 10.94 -5.83
N PRO A 209 4.55 12.22 -5.61
CA PRO A 209 5.01 13.28 -6.51
C PRO A 209 6.54 13.25 -6.61
N GLY A 210 7.07 13.13 -7.83
CA GLY A 210 8.52 13.15 -8.09
C GLY A 210 9.19 11.81 -8.36
N SER A 211 8.48 10.67 -8.29
CA SER A 211 8.99 9.37 -8.76
C SER A 211 8.98 9.30 -10.30
N ARG A 212 9.68 10.21 -10.97
CA ARG A 212 9.85 10.14 -12.43
C ARG A 212 10.80 9.00 -12.74
N THR A 213 10.28 7.89 -13.26
CA THR A 213 11.06 7.09 -14.21
C THR A 213 11.45 8.04 -15.35
N ARG A 214 12.75 8.22 -15.53
CA ARG A 214 13.32 9.09 -16.56
C ARG A 214 12.64 8.74 -17.89
N PRO A 215 12.13 9.71 -18.68
CA PRO A 215 11.65 9.39 -20.02
C PRO A 215 12.80 8.69 -20.77
N PRO A 216 12.51 7.65 -21.57
CA PRO A 216 13.56 6.97 -22.32
C PRO A 216 14.31 8.02 -23.13
N SER A 217 15.61 8.16 -22.84
CA SER A 217 16.48 9.06 -23.59
C SER A 217 16.31 8.70 -25.05
N ARG A 218 15.80 9.64 -25.85
CA ARG A 218 15.70 9.54 -27.30
C ARG A 218 17.03 8.96 -27.79
N SER A 219 17.03 7.69 -28.20
CA SER A 219 18.25 7.05 -28.69
C SER A 219 18.71 7.89 -29.87
N ARG A 220 19.89 8.49 -29.74
CA ARG A 220 20.56 9.12 -30.88
C ARG A 220 20.71 8.02 -31.92
N ARG A 221 19.91 8.08 -33.00
CA ARG A 221 20.15 7.25 -34.18
C ARG A 221 21.61 7.49 -34.60
N PRO A 222 22.43 6.45 -34.77
CA PRO A 222 23.75 6.64 -35.37
C PRO A 222 23.55 7.20 -36.78
N HIS A 223 24.21 8.33 -37.05
CA HIS A 223 24.26 8.94 -38.37
C HIS A 223 24.80 7.91 -39.37
N ARG A 224 23.99 7.54 -40.36
CA ARG A 224 24.41 6.69 -41.47
C ARG A 224 25.30 7.54 -42.39
N PRO A 225 26.55 7.14 -42.68
CA PRO A 225 27.36 7.88 -43.66
C PRO A 225 26.76 7.72 -45.07
N PRO A 226 26.91 8.75 -45.93
CA PRO A 226 26.39 8.70 -47.30
C PRO A 226 27.12 7.63 -48.12
N ARG A 227 26.36 6.87 -48.92
CA ARG A 227 26.94 5.92 -49.87
C ARG A 227 27.61 6.69 -51.02
N PRO A 228 28.83 6.33 -51.45
CA PRO A 228 29.41 6.84 -52.68
C PRO A 228 28.59 6.36 -53.89
N ARG A 229 28.52 7.23 -54.90
CA ARG A 229 27.78 7.06 -56.16
C ARG A 229 28.37 5.97 -57.03
#